data_AF-A0A2D8ZPQ9-F1
#
_entry.id   AF-A0A2D8ZPQ9-F1
#
_cell.length_a   1.000
_cell.length_b   1.000
_cell.length_c   1.000
_cell.angle_alpha   90.00
_cell.angle_beta   90.00
_cell.angle_gamma   90.00
#
_symmetry.space_group_name_H-M   'P 1'
#
loop_
_entity.id
_entity.type
_entity.pdbx_description
1 polymer ?
#
loop_
_entity_poly.entity_id
_entity_poly.type
_entity_poly.pdbx_seq_one_letter_code
_entity_poly.pdbx_strand_id
1 'polypeptide(L)'
;MREPVTAAREMGALRFVSMQLTLGASILSALFHLPWLVWCVVCIVSPDANLSRISWAMLAVSYAAGAVTALTVPSASFAIRMRDLITLPFYWPLQFFAMARALYSLARRPHYWVKTPREGVPGAGGAHQF
;
A
#
# COMPACT_ATOMS: atom_id res chain seq x y z
N MET A 1 -15.61 7.90 -8.46
CA MET A 1 -16.08 9.31 -8.44
C MET A 1 -17.40 9.37 -9.19
N ARG A 2 -18.46 10.00 -8.65
CA ARG A 2 -19.79 9.99 -9.28
C ARG A 2 -19.90 11.01 -10.43
N GLU A 3 -19.28 12.19 -10.27
CA GLU A 3 -19.28 13.27 -11.27
C GLU A 3 -17.85 13.78 -11.54
N PRO A 4 -17.06 13.10 -12.40
CA PRO A 4 -15.65 13.44 -12.61
C PRO A 4 -15.45 14.79 -13.31
N VAL A 5 -16.39 15.18 -14.18
CA VAL A 5 -16.31 16.44 -14.95
C VAL A 5 -16.51 17.65 -14.04
N THR A 6 -17.50 17.60 -13.14
CA THR A 6 -17.76 18.66 -12.16
C THR A 6 -16.54 18.85 -11.27
N ALA A 7 -16.00 17.75 -10.71
CA ALA A 7 -14.82 17.80 -9.86
C ALA A 7 -13.58 18.37 -10.57
N ALA A 8 -13.38 18.04 -11.85
CA ALA A 8 -12.27 18.58 -12.64
C ALA A 8 -12.42 20.10 -12.87
N ARG A 9 -13.65 20.60 -13.05
CA ARG A 9 -13.93 22.04 -13.22
C ARG A 9 -13.75 22.81 -11.91
N GLU A 10 -14.18 22.24 -10.78
CA GLU A 10 -14.05 22.88 -9.46
C GLU A 10 -12.60 22.94 -8.96
N MET A 11 -11.83 21.86 -9.14
CA MET A 11 -10.44 21.81 -8.67
C MET A 11 -9.45 22.44 -9.66
N GLY A 12 -9.84 22.53 -10.94
CA GLY A 12 -8.95 22.82 -12.06
C GLY A 12 -8.27 21.55 -12.58
N ALA A 13 -8.11 21.46 -13.91
CA ALA A 13 -7.64 20.26 -14.60
C ALA A 13 -6.28 19.74 -14.07
N LEU A 14 -5.34 20.64 -13.79
CA LEU A 14 -4.02 20.25 -13.28
C LEU A 14 -4.11 19.57 -11.91
N ARG A 15 -4.89 20.14 -10.98
CA ARG A 15 -5.06 19.56 -9.63
C ARG A 15 -5.78 18.22 -9.69
N PHE A 16 -6.77 18.11 -10.58
CA PHE A 16 -7.46 16.84 -10.84
C PHE A 16 -6.49 15.77 -11.34
N VAL A 17 -5.66 16.09 -12.35
CA VAL A 17 -4.66 15.15 -12.87
C VAL A 17 -3.66 14.74 -11.79
N SER A 18 -3.14 15.69 -11.01
CA SER A 18 -2.23 15.37 -9.90
C SER A 18 -2.87 14.41 -8.88
N MET A 19 -4.13 14.67 -8.49
CA MET A 19 -4.87 13.79 -7.58
C MET A 19 -5.03 12.37 -8.16
N GLN A 20 -5.42 12.27 -9.44
CA GLN A 20 -5.58 10.99 -10.13
C GLN A 20 -4.24 10.25 -10.25
N LEU A 21 -3.15 10.95 -10.53
CA LEU A 21 -1.81 10.38 -10.58
C LEU A 21 -1.37 9.88 -9.20
N THR A 22 -1.60 10.63 -8.12
CA THR A 22 -1.24 10.17 -6.77
C THR A 22 -2.04 8.95 -6.34
N LEU A 23 -3.37 8.97 -6.51
CA LEU A 23 -4.23 7.84 -6.18
C LEU A 23 -3.93 6.63 -7.07
N GLY A 24 -3.84 6.85 -8.38
CA GLY A 24 -3.51 5.81 -9.35
C GLY A 24 -2.15 5.18 -9.09
N ALA A 25 -1.12 6.00 -8.85
CA ALA A 25 0.22 5.52 -8.50
C ALA A 25 0.21 4.72 -7.19
N SER A 26 -0.59 5.11 -6.19
CA SER A 26 -0.70 4.36 -4.93
C SER A 26 -1.33 2.97 -5.14
N ILE A 27 -2.33 2.87 -6.04
CA ILE A 27 -3.00 1.61 -6.38
C ILE A 27 -2.05 0.69 -7.16
N LEU A 28 -1.40 1.23 -8.19
CA LEU A 28 -0.42 0.49 -8.97
C LEU A 28 0.74 0.04 -8.08
N SER A 29 1.25 0.92 -7.24
CA SER A 29 2.27 0.62 -6.25
C SER A 29 1.90 -0.61 -5.42
N ALA A 30 0.70 -0.65 -4.82
CA ALA A 30 0.25 -1.80 -4.04
C ALA A 30 0.22 -3.12 -4.85
N LEU A 31 -0.08 -3.08 -6.15
CA LEU A 31 -0.07 -4.26 -7.03
C LEU A 31 1.33 -4.75 -7.39
N PHE A 32 2.32 -3.85 -7.48
CA PHE A 32 3.65 -4.21 -7.94
C PHE A 32 4.63 -4.57 -6.82
N HIS A 33 4.36 -4.21 -5.57
CA HIS A 33 5.28 -4.48 -4.45
C HIS A 33 5.58 -5.97 -4.24
N LEU A 34 4.57 -6.85 -4.24
CA LEU A 34 4.79 -8.29 -4.06
C LEU A 34 5.49 -8.94 -5.27
N PRO A 35 5.03 -8.76 -6.53
CA PRO A 35 5.75 -9.27 -7.70
C PRO A 35 7.20 -8.78 -7.76
N TRP A 36 7.44 -7.52 -7.42
CA TRP A 36 8.79 -6.95 -7.38
C TRP A 36 9.65 -7.60 -6.29
N LEU A 37 9.12 -7.78 -5.08
CA LEU A 37 9.82 -8.48 -4.00
C LEU A 37 10.19 -9.92 -4.41
N VAL A 38 9.25 -10.64 -5.02
CA VAL A 38 9.49 -12.00 -5.55
C VAL A 38 10.61 -11.97 -6.58
N TRP A 39 10.61 -10.99 -7.50
CA TRP A 39 11.67 -10.84 -8.49
C TRP A 39 13.04 -10.59 -7.85
N CYS A 40 13.12 -9.71 -6.85
CA CYS A 40 14.35 -9.47 -6.10
C CYS A 40 14.88 -10.75 -5.44
N VAL A 41 14.00 -11.57 -4.86
CA VAL A 41 14.39 -12.86 -4.25
C VAL A 41 14.89 -13.84 -5.32
N VAL A 42 14.23 -13.91 -6.48
CA VAL A 42 14.69 -14.73 -7.62
C VAL A 42 16.09 -14.32 -8.06
N CYS A 43 16.37 -13.02 -8.18
CA CYS A 43 17.70 -12.52 -8.54
C CYS A 43 18.78 -12.75 -7.47
N ILE A 44 18.40 -13.05 -6.22
CA ILE A 44 19.36 -13.43 -5.17
C ILE A 44 19.69 -14.92 -5.25
N VAL A 45 18.70 -15.75 -5.59
CA VAL A 45 18.84 -17.23 -5.56
C VAL A 45 19.32 -17.79 -6.90
N SER A 46 18.98 -17.14 -8.01
CA SER A 46 19.33 -17.58 -9.36
C SER A 46 20.56 -16.83 -9.89
N PRO A 47 21.68 -17.52 -10.20
CA PRO A 47 22.89 -16.89 -10.75
C PRO A 47 22.66 -16.20 -12.10
N ASP A 48 21.72 -16.70 -12.89
CA ASP A 48 21.43 -16.19 -14.24
C ASP A 48 20.54 -14.95 -14.22
N ALA A 49 19.73 -14.77 -13.17
CA ALA A 49 18.84 -13.62 -13.03
C ALA A 49 19.55 -12.50 -12.27
N ASN A 50 19.79 -11.38 -12.94
CA ASN A 50 20.48 -10.24 -12.32
C ASN A 50 19.64 -8.97 -12.38
N LEU A 51 19.66 -8.22 -11.28
CA LEU A 51 19.15 -6.85 -11.24
C LEU A 51 20.29 -5.88 -11.51
N SER A 52 19.98 -4.80 -12.24
CA SER A 52 20.96 -3.73 -12.46
C SER A 52 21.39 -3.11 -11.13
N ARG A 53 22.62 -2.59 -11.08
CA ARG A 53 23.14 -1.88 -9.90
C ARG A 53 22.25 -0.69 -9.51
N ILE A 54 21.64 -0.04 -10.50
CA ILE A 54 20.71 1.07 -10.31
C ILE A 54 19.45 0.58 -9.60
N SER A 55 18.89 -0.57 -10.00
CA SER A 55 17.70 -1.15 -9.37
C SER A 55 17.95 -1.49 -7.90
N TRP A 56 19.11 -2.05 -7.57
CA TRP A 56 19.51 -2.30 -6.18
C TRP A 56 19.68 -1.00 -5.38
N ALA A 57 20.30 0.01 -5.97
CA ALA A 57 20.47 1.31 -5.32
C ALA A 57 19.11 1.99 -5.05
N MET A 58 18.19 1.97 -6.02
CA MET A 58 16.85 2.50 -5.85
C MET A 58 16.07 1.76 -4.76
N LEU A 59 16.17 0.43 -4.70
CA LEU A 59 15.57 -0.37 -3.64
C LEU A 59 16.12 0.03 -2.27
N ALA A 60 17.45 0.11 -2.13
CA ALA A 60 18.12 0.49 -0.88
C ALA A 60 17.73 1.89 -0.42
N VAL A 61 17.74 2.88 -1.32
CA VAL A 61 17.33 4.26 -1.02
C VAL A 61 15.86 4.33 -0.59
N SER A 62 14.98 3.59 -1.27
CA SER A 62 13.55 3.57 -0.94
C SER A 62 13.30 2.97 0.46
N TYR A 63 13.99 1.89 0.80
CA TYR A 63 13.93 1.30 2.14
C TYR A 63 14.55 2.20 3.21
N ALA A 64 15.66 2.85 2.91
CA ALA A 64 16.29 3.80 3.83
C ALA A 64 15.37 4.99 4.11
N ALA A 65 14.70 5.54 3.08
CA ALA A 65 13.70 6.58 3.25
C ALA A 65 12.54 6.11 4.15
N GLY A 66 12.03 4.89 3.92
CA GLY A 66 11.02 4.27 4.79
C GLY A 66 11.49 4.15 6.25
N ALA A 67 12.70 3.67 6.47
CA ALA A 67 13.28 3.56 7.81
C ALA A 67 13.44 4.93 8.48
N VAL A 68 13.92 5.95 7.77
CA VAL A 68 14.00 7.33 8.28
C VAL A 68 12.62 7.83 8.68
N THR A 69 11.60 7.63 7.85
CA THR A 69 10.23 8.04 8.22
C THR A 69 9.75 7.33 9.49
N ALA A 70 9.96 6.03 9.63
CA ALA A 70 9.60 5.28 10.84
C ALA A 70 10.34 5.77 12.10
N LEU A 71 11.61 6.18 11.96
CA LEU A 71 12.40 6.75 13.05
C LEU A 71 11.91 8.14 13.48
N THR A 72 11.37 8.92 12.55
CA THR A 72 10.85 10.28 12.82
C THR A 72 9.45 10.30 13.43
N VAL A 73 8.71 9.18 13.41
CA VAL A 73 7.39 9.10 14.02
C VAL A 73 7.52 9.16 15.56
N PRO A 74 6.74 10.03 16.24
CA PRO A 74 6.63 10.00 17.69
C PRO A 74 6.11 8.64 18.14
N SER A 75 6.89 7.95 18.98
CA SER A 75 6.52 6.63 19.50
C SER A 75 6.63 6.62 21.01
N ALA A 76 5.70 5.92 21.66
CA ALA A 76 5.66 5.75 23.11
C ALA A 76 6.82 4.87 23.62
N SER A 77 7.45 4.06 22.76
CA SER A 77 8.60 3.22 23.16
C SER A 77 9.56 2.89 22.02
N PHE A 78 10.83 2.66 22.38
CA PHE A 78 11.86 2.19 21.47
C PHE A 78 11.57 0.79 20.90
N ALA A 79 10.97 -0.09 21.71
CA ALA A 79 10.62 -1.45 21.29
C ALA A 79 9.61 -1.47 20.13
N ILE A 80 8.58 -0.60 20.17
CA ILE A 80 7.60 -0.45 19.09
C ILE A 80 8.31 0.03 17.82
N ARG A 81 9.17 1.04 17.94
CA ARG A 81 9.93 1.56 16.79
C ARG A 81 10.82 0.50 16.14
N MET A 82 11.49 -0.33 16.94
CA MET A 82 12.33 -1.41 16.40
C MET A 82 11.51 -2.49 15.71
N ARG A 83 10.35 -2.85 16.27
CA ARG A 83 9.40 -3.76 15.63
C ARG A 83 8.92 -3.20 14.28
N ASP A 84 8.57 -1.92 14.21
CA ASP A 84 8.12 -1.28 12.97
C ASP A 84 9.21 -1.32 11.90
N LEU A 85 10.47 -1.07 12.27
CA LEU A 85 11.60 -1.18 11.34
C LEU A 85 11.82 -2.60 10.81
N ILE A 86 11.75 -3.60 11.68
CA ILE A 86 11.94 -5.02 11.30
C ILE A 86 10.77 -5.50 10.41
N THR A 87 9.55 -5.04 10.69
CA THR A 87 8.36 -5.43 9.94
C THR A 87 8.15 -4.64 8.66
N LEU A 88 8.84 -3.51 8.47
CA LEU A 88 8.75 -2.65 7.29
C LEU A 88 8.88 -3.40 5.94
N PRO A 89 9.90 -4.26 5.71
CA PRO A 89 10.01 -5.02 4.46
C PRO A 89 8.91 -6.06 4.26
N PHE A 90 8.30 -6.55 5.35
CA PHE A 90 7.18 -7.48 5.28
C PHE A 90 5.84 -6.77 5.16
N TYR A 91 5.73 -5.53 5.63
CA TYR A 91 4.50 -4.74 5.56
C TYR A 91 4.15 -4.34 4.12
N TRP A 92 5.15 -4.02 3.30
CA TRP A 92 4.94 -3.58 1.92
C TRP A 92 4.28 -4.63 1.00
N PRO A 93 4.75 -5.90 0.93
CA PRO A 93 4.06 -6.92 0.13
C PRO A 93 2.64 -7.22 0.64
N LEU A 94 2.30 -6.93 1.90
CA LEU A 94 0.93 -7.09 2.40
C LEU A 94 -0.07 -6.16 1.69
N GLN A 95 0.39 -5.04 1.14
CA GLN A 95 -0.45 -4.15 0.34
C GLN A 95 -1.02 -4.85 -0.91
N PHE A 96 -0.27 -5.80 -1.49
CA PHE A 96 -0.74 -6.60 -2.61
C PHE A 96 -1.98 -7.42 -2.23
N PHE A 97 -1.96 -8.09 -1.08
CA PHE A 97 -3.09 -8.89 -0.62
C PHE A 97 -4.31 -8.03 -0.30
N ALA A 98 -4.09 -6.87 0.33
CA ALA A 98 -5.17 -5.90 0.57
C ALA A 98 -5.80 -5.42 -0.75
N MET A 99 -4.97 -5.12 -1.75
CA MET A 99 -5.42 -4.69 -3.07
C MET A 99 -6.13 -5.82 -3.84
N ALA A 100 -5.59 -7.04 -3.82
CA ALA A 100 -6.22 -8.20 -4.45
C ALA A 100 -7.60 -8.47 -3.85
N ARG A 101 -7.74 -8.37 -2.52
CA ARG A 101 -9.04 -8.46 -1.84
C ARG A 101 -9.98 -7.32 -2.25
N ALA A 102 -9.47 -6.10 -2.38
CA ALA A 102 -10.26 -4.96 -2.81
C ALA A 102 -10.79 -5.14 -4.25
N LEU A 103 -9.93 -5.58 -5.18
CA LEU A 103 -10.32 -5.89 -6.57
C LEU A 103 -11.34 -7.02 -6.64
N TYR A 104 -11.12 -8.11 -5.89
CA TYR A 104 -12.07 -9.21 -5.78
C TYR A 104 -13.44 -8.74 -5.25
N SER A 105 -13.43 -7.93 -4.19
CA SER A 105 -14.64 -7.39 -3.58
C SER A 105 -15.37 -6.46 -4.55
N LEU A 106 -14.65 -5.61 -5.27
CA LEU A 106 -15.21 -4.72 -6.28
C LEU A 106 -15.86 -5.52 -7.43
N ALA A 107 -15.22 -6.60 -7.88
CA ALA A 107 -15.73 -7.43 -8.97
C ALA A 107 -16.95 -8.27 -8.57
N ARG A 108 -16.98 -8.80 -7.34
CA ARG A 108 -18.02 -9.74 -6.89
C ARG A 108 -19.14 -9.09 -6.09
N ARG A 109 -18.85 -7.99 -5.39
CA ARG A 109 -19.76 -7.30 -4.48
C ARG A 109 -19.56 -5.77 -4.58
N PRO A 110 -19.79 -5.14 -5.75
CA PRO A 110 -19.49 -3.73 -5.98
C PRO A 110 -20.23 -2.77 -5.04
N HIS A 111 -21.38 -3.19 -4.51
CA HIS A 111 -22.18 -2.40 -3.57
C HIS A 111 -21.80 -2.63 -2.10
N TYR A 112 -20.92 -3.60 -1.82
CA TYR A 112 -20.52 -3.95 -0.46
C TYR A 112 -19.18 -3.31 -0.11
N TRP A 113 -19.23 -2.34 0.80
CA TRP A 113 -18.05 -1.71 1.37
C TRP A 113 -17.79 -2.25 2.77
N VAL A 114 -16.67 -2.96 2.95
CA VAL A 114 -16.23 -3.45 4.26
C VAL A 114 -15.78 -2.25 5.10
N LYS A 115 -16.57 -1.91 6.11
CA LYS A 115 -16.20 -0.92 7.12
C LYS A 115 -15.42 -1.62 8.23
N THR A 116 -14.36 -1.00 8.72
CA THR A 116 -13.69 -1.46 9.94
C THR A 116 -14.69 -1.35 11.10
N PRO A 117 -14.90 -2.43 11.87
CA PRO A 117 -15.67 -2.35 13.11
C PRO A 117 -15.04 -1.30 14.02
N ARG A 118 -15.87 -0.44 14.60
CA ARG A 118 -15.40 0.55 15.59
C ARG A 118 -15.66 -0.05 16.96
N GLU A 119 -14.61 -0.28 17.73
CA GLU A 119 -14.74 -0.62 19.15
C GLU A 119 -15.33 0.60 19.88
N GLY A 120 -16.46 0.42 20.58
CA GLY A 120 -17.06 1.48 21.41
C GLY A 120 -18.52 1.87 21.13
N VAL A 121 -19.22 1.26 20.16
CA VAL A 121 -20.68 1.43 20.00
C VAL A 121 -21.39 0.13 20.43
N PRO A 122 -22.10 0.13 21.58
CA PRO A 122 -22.92 -1.01 21.98
C PRO A 122 -23.94 -1.34 20.87
N GLY A 123 -23.84 -2.53 20.27
CA GLY A 123 -24.76 -3.01 19.23
C GLY A 123 -24.15 -3.31 17.85
N ALA A 124 -22.89 -2.97 17.59
CA ALA A 124 -22.23 -3.21 16.29
C ALA A 124 -21.56 -4.59 16.14
N GLY A 125 -21.87 -5.55 17.02
CA GLY A 125 -21.18 -6.83 17.16
C GLY A 125 -21.90 -8.06 16.60
N GLY A 126 -22.78 -7.92 15.60
CA GLY A 126 -23.50 -9.05 15.02
C GLY A 126 -23.76 -8.87 13.53
N ALA A 127 -23.42 -9.89 12.74
CA ALA A 127 -23.47 -9.99 11.27
C ALA A 127 -22.22 -9.43 10.57
N HIS A 128 -21.30 -10.24 10.03
CA HIS A 128 -21.52 -11.44 9.25
C HIS A 128 -20.32 -12.39 9.36
N GLN A 129 -20.60 -13.67 9.65
CA GLN A 129 -19.72 -14.78 9.32
C GLN A 129 -19.85 -15.05 7.81
N PHE A 130 -18.75 -15.01 7.07
CA PHE A 130 -18.43 -15.82 5.88
C PHE A 130 -16.93 -15.73 5.62
#